data_AF-A0AAC9AE74-F1
#
_entry.id   AF-A0AAC9AE74-F1
#
_cell.length_a   1.000
_cell.length_b   1.000
_cell.length_c   1.000
_cell.angle_alpha   90.00
_cell.angle_beta   90.00
_cell.angle_gamma   90.00
#
_symmetry.space_group_name_H-M   'P 1'
#
loop_
_entity.id
_entity.type
_entity.pdbx_description
1 polymer ?
#
loop_
_entity_poly.entity_id
_entity_poly.type
_entity_poly.pdbx_seq_one_letter_code
_entity_poly.pdbx_strand_id
1 'polypeptide(L)' 'MSTLSATEARANLYRVIDETAESHEPVLITSKRNNAVLLSESDWNAIQETLYLLSVPGMRESIKAGMEEEVGDCAEELDW' A
#
# COMPACT_ATOMS: atom_id res chain seq x y z
N MET A 1 -13.15 -0.49 -1.39
CA MET A 1 -13.16 0.93 -1.85
C MET A 1 -14.55 1.59 -1.69
N SER A 2 -14.69 2.47 -0.69
CA SER A 2 -15.89 3.30 -0.52
C SER A 2 -15.79 4.58 -1.38
N THR A 3 -16.93 5.21 -1.69
CA THR A 3 -16.98 6.47 -2.45
C THR A 3 -17.71 7.54 -1.66
N LEU A 4 -17.10 8.72 -1.52
CA LEU A 4 -17.65 9.88 -0.84
C LEU A 4 -17.62 11.08 -1.77
N SER A 5 -18.56 12.01 -1.62
CA SER A 5 -18.40 13.36 -2.17
C SER A 5 -17.36 14.15 -1.38
N ALA A 6 -16.74 15.16 -2.01
CA ALA A 6 -15.82 16.06 -1.32
C ALA A 6 -16.46 16.76 -0.11
N THR A 7 -17.78 17.01 -0.14
CA THR A 7 -18.52 17.60 0.99
C THR A 7 -18.61 16.64 2.17
N GLU A 8 -18.93 15.37 1.93
CA GLU A 8 -19.01 14.34 2.97
C GLU A 8 -17.64 14.02 3.56
N ALA A 9 -16.62 13.91 2.71
CA ALA A 9 -15.23 13.72 3.14
C ALA A 9 -14.77 14.88 4.01
N ARG A 10 -15.06 16.13 3.64
CA ARG A 10 -14.73 17.30 4.47
C ARG A 10 -15.44 17.29 5.82
N ALA A 11 -16.72 16.91 5.85
CA ALA A 11 -17.51 16.89 7.08
C ALA A 11 -17.05 15.80 8.06
N ASN A 12 -16.40 14.74 7.56
CA ASN A 12 -16.00 13.56 8.34
C ASN A 12 -14.51 13.25 8.25
N LEU A 13 -13.66 14.24 7.94
CA LEU A 13 -12.29 13.98 7.50
C LEU A 13 -11.48 13.13 8.48
N TYR A 14 -11.52 13.45 9.78
CA TYR A 14 -10.80 12.69 10.81
C TYR A 14 -11.24 11.22 10.86
N ARG A 15 -12.55 10.98 10.91
CA ARG A 15 -13.10 9.61 10.90
C ARG A 15 -12.68 8.84 9.65
N VAL A 16 -12.73 9.48 8.48
CA VAL A 16 -12.36 8.84 7.22
C VAL A 16 -10.86 8.53 7.17
N ILE A 17 -9.99 9.38 7.75
CA ILE A 17 -8.56 9.09 7.88
C ILE A 17 -8.35 7.86 8.76
N ASP A 18 -8.96 7.82 9.95
CA ASP A 18 -8.82 6.70 10.90
C ASP A 18 -9.32 5.39 10.27
N GLU A 19 -10.52 5.40 9.68
CA GLU A 19 -11.07 4.24 8.98
C GLU A 19 -10.18 3.77 7.82
N THR A 20 -9.60 4.69 7.04
CA THR A 20 -8.70 4.32 5.93
C THR A 20 -7.43 3.66 6.46
N ALA A 21 -6.89 4.16 7.58
CA ALA A 21 -5.71 3.59 8.22
C ALA A 21 -5.96 2.22 8.86
N GLU A 22 -7.12 2.02 9.50
CA GLU A 22 -7.46 0.75 10.15
C GLU A 22 -7.88 -0.34 9.16
N SER A 23 -8.59 0.03 8.09
CA SER A 23 -9.13 -0.94 7.14
C SER A 23 -8.19 -1.29 6.00
N HIS A 24 -7.16 -0.47 5.75
CA HIS A 24 -6.29 -0.56 4.57
C HIS A 24 -7.07 -0.53 3.24
N GLU A 25 -8.26 0.07 3.24
CA GLU A 25 -9.13 0.18 2.07
C GLU A 25 -9.12 1.63 1.54
N PRO A 26 -8.79 1.85 0.25
CA PRO A 26 -8.83 3.18 -0.34
C PRO A 26 -10.23 3.79 -0.32
N VAL A 27 -10.30 5.12 -0.19
CA VAL A 27 -11.55 5.88 -0.31
C VAL A 27 -11.49 6.80 -1.53
N LEU A 28 -12.45 6.64 -2.45
CA LEU A 28 -12.61 7.53 -3.59
C LEU A 28 -13.40 8.78 -3.19
N ILE A 29 -12.77 9.94 -3.28
CA ILE A 29 -13.39 11.25 -3.06
C ILE A 29 -13.75 11.86 -4.41
N THR A 30 -15.05 12.10 -4.63
CA THR A 30 -15.57 12.65 -5.87
C THR A 30 -15.90 14.14 -5.75
N SER A 31 -15.66 14.91 -6.81
CA SER A 31 -16.06 16.32 -6.87
C SER A 31 -16.54 16.69 -8.27
N LYS A 32 -17.09 17.91 -8.41
CA LYS A 32 -17.53 18.43 -9.72
C LYS A 32 -16.38 18.64 -10.72
N ARG A 33 -15.13 18.77 -10.25
CA ARG A 33 -13.96 19.09 -11.11
C ARG A 33 -13.06 17.88 -11.28
N ASN A 34 -12.56 17.34 -10.17
CA ASN A 34 -11.63 16.23 -10.14
C ASN A 34 -11.94 15.29 -8.98
N ASN A 35 -11.54 14.04 -9.11
CA ASN A 35 -11.62 13.05 -8.03
C ASN A 35 -10.24 12.88 -7.38
N ALA A 36 -10.21 12.38 -6.16
CA ALA A 36 -9.01 12.03 -5.43
C ALA A 36 -9.20 10.67 -4.75
N VAL A 37 -8.10 9.99 -4.43
CA VAL A 37 -8.12 8.78 -3.62
C VAL A 37 -7.40 9.08 -2.32
N LEU A 38 -8.03 8.77 -1.19
CA LEU A 38 -7.39 8.76 0.10
C LEU A 38 -6.84 7.35 0.38
N LEU A 39 -5.58 7.31 0.80
CA LEU A 39 -4.87 6.12 1.25
C LEU A 39 -4.31 6.41 2.64
N SER A 40 -4.09 5.35 3.43
CA SER A 40 -3.28 5.48 4.63
C SER A 40 -1.83 5.80 4.25
N GLU A 41 -1.10 6.45 5.15
CA GLU A 41 0.32 6.72 4.94
C GLU A 41 1.11 5.42 4.75
N SER A 42 0.83 4.40 5.56
CA SER A 42 1.49 3.10 5.48
C SER A 42 1.27 2.41 4.14
N ASP A 43 0.05 2.45 3.59
CA ASP A 43 -0.26 1.83 2.30
C ASP A 43 0.41 2.61 1.16
N TRP A 44 0.43 3.94 1.24
CA TRP A 44 1.16 4.75 0.27
C TRP A 44 2.65 4.43 0.26
N ASN A 45 3.28 4.34 1.43
CA ASN A 45 4.69 3.96 1.56
C ASN A 45 4.95 2.54 1.05
N ALA A 46 4.08 1.57 1.36
CA ALA A 46 4.18 0.21 0.86
C ALA A 46 4.06 0.12 -0.68
N ILE A 47 3.17 0.92 -1.28
CA ILE A 47 3.06 1.05 -2.74
C ILE A 47 4.35 1.62 -3.33
N GLN A 48 4.89 2.70 -2.75
CA GLN A 48 6.14 3.30 -3.22
C GLN A 48 7.31 2.31 -3.14
N GLU A 49 7.45 1.59 -2.02
CA GLU A 49 8.50 0.58 -1.85
C GLU A 49 8.34 -0.58 -2.84
N THR A 50 7.12 -1.05 -3.03
CA THR A 50 6.84 -2.09 -4.04
C THR A 50 7.24 -1.63 -5.44
N LEU A 51 6.89 -0.40 -5.82
CA LEU A 51 7.27 0.17 -7.12
C LEU A 51 8.79 0.33 -7.24
N TYR A 52 9.46 0.74 -6.16
CA TYR A 52 10.91 0.83 -6.10
C TYR A 52 11.57 -0.54 -6.31
N LEU A 53 11.17 -1.57 -5.56
CA LEU A 53 11.71 -2.92 -5.70
C LEU A 53 11.48 -3.47 -7.11
N LEU A 54 10.30 -3.26 -7.69
CA LEU A 54 10.00 -3.68 -9.06
C LEU A 54 10.82 -2.94 -10.12
N SER A 55 11.36 -1.77 -9.82
CA SER A 55 12.24 -1.03 -10.73
C SER A 55 13.66 -1.59 -10.80
N VAL A 56 14.09 -2.36 -9.80
CA VAL A 56 15.42 -2.97 -9.75
C VAL A 56 15.41 -4.27 -10.58
N PRO A 57 16.26 -4.40 -11.62
CA PRO A 57 16.30 -5.59 -12.47
C PRO A 57 16.56 -6.87 -11.66
N GLY A 58 15.72 -7.90 -11.86
CA GLY A 58 15.85 -9.20 -11.19
C GLY A 58 15.36 -9.24 -9.73
N MET A 59 15.02 -8.09 -9.14
CA MET A 59 14.60 -8.00 -7.73
C MET A 59 13.28 -8.71 -7.48
N ARG A 60 12.30 -8.55 -8.38
CA ARG A 60 11.00 -9.22 -8.27
C ARG A 60 11.17 -10.74 -8.25
N GLU A 61 11.97 -11.27 -9.16
CA GLU A 61 12.23 -12.70 -9.30
C GLU A 61 12.96 -13.23 -8.06
N SER A 62 13.96 -12.50 -7.57
CA SER A 62 14.68 -12.82 -6.32
C SER A 62 13.75 -12.87 -5.10
N ILE A 63 12.88 -11.87 -4.93
CA ILE A 63 11.90 -11.84 -3.82
C ILE A 63 10.94 -13.03 -3.93
N LYS A 64 10.42 -13.33 -5.13
CA LYS A 64 9.52 -14.46 -5.33
C LYS A 64 10.19 -15.80 -5.03
N ALA A 65 11.42 -16.00 -5.47
CA ALA A 65 12.18 -17.21 -5.18
C ALA A 65 12.34 -17.39 -3.66
N GLY A 66 12.71 -16.32 -2.94
CA GLY A 66 12.82 -16.37 -1.48
C GLY A 66 11.48 -16.58 -0.75
N MET A 67 10.35 -16.16 -1.33
CA MET A 67 9.02 -16.45 -0.77
C MET A 67 8.58 -17.91 -0.97
N GLU A 68 9.11 -18.60 -1.98
CA GLU A 68 8.83 -20.01 -2.29
C GLU A 68 9.76 -20.98 -1.56
N GLU A 69 10.90 -20.48 -1.04
CA GLU A 69 11.87 -21.24 -0.27
C GLU A 69 11.28 -21.69 1.08
N GLU A 70 11.45 -22.97 1.41
CA GLU A 70 11.04 -23.47 2.72
C GLU A 70 11.98 -22.92 3.80
N VAL A 71 11.44 -22.64 4.99
CA VAL A 71 12.23 -22.07 6.09
C VAL A 71 13.45 -22.93 6.46
N GLY A 72 13.37 -24.26 6.26
CA GLY A 72 14.48 -25.18 6.53
C GLY A 72 15.60 -25.16 5.49
N ASP A 73 15.35 -24.60 4.30
CA ASP A 73 16.33 -24.46 3.23
C ASP A 73 17.04 -23.09 3.28
N CYS A 74 16.48 -22.14 4.04
CA CYS A 74 17.10 -20.82 4.24
C CYS A 74 18.48 -20.94 4.90
N ALA A 75 19.43 -20.12 4.45
CA ALA A 75 20.75 -20.05 5.05
C ALA A 75 20.67 -19.65 6.54
N GLU A 76 21.26 -20.47 7.41
CA GLU A 76 21.33 -20.23 8.85
C GLU A 76 22.54 -19.35 9.26
N GLU A 77 23.54 -19.27 8.38
CA GLU A 77 24.76 -18.49 8.57
C GLU A 77 24.98 -17.56 7.38
N LEU A 78 25.53 -16.38 7.65
CA LEU A 78 25.94 -15.44 6.62
C LEU A 78 27.34 -15.81 6.15
N ASP A 79 27.54 -15.92 4.83
CA ASP A 79 28.82 -16.26 4.21
C ASP A 79 29.90 -15.15 4.31
N TRP A 80 29.66 -14.09 5.10
CA TRP A 80 30.51 -12.91 5.21
C TRP A 80 30.83 -12.51 6.64
#